data_AF-A0A511YMH4-F1
#
_entry.id   AF-A0A511YMH4-F1
#
_cell.length_a   1.000
_cell.length_b   1.000
_cell.length_c   1.000
_cell.angle_alpha   90.00
_cell.angle_beta   90.00
_cell.angle_gamma   90.00
#
_symmetry.space_group_name_H-M   'P 1'
#
loop_
_entity.id
_entity.type
_entity.pdbx_description
1 polymer ?
#
loop_
_entity_poly.entity_id
_entity_poly.type
_entity_poly.pdbx_seq_one_letter_code
_entity_poly.pdbx_strand_id
1 'polypeptide(L)'
;MKYQKLFLARKARKITQADIAVYLKISQTQYHKREVGKIEISVAEWLGISKLLGVSLEEIYEPYTISSSKNYADLQQEIEALKQQLRNLKKDRA
;
A
#
# COMPACT_ATOMS: atom_id res chain seq x y z
N MET A 1 5.59 -4.51 2.95
CA MET A 1 4.68 -5.26 3.83
C MET A 1 3.75 -6.10 2.98
N LYS A 2 3.40 -7.33 3.36
CA LYS A 2 2.45 -8.19 2.61
C LYS A 2 1.14 -8.29 3.41
N TYR A 3 -0.02 -8.29 2.74
CA TYR A 3 -1.31 -8.55 3.39
C TYR A 3 -1.39 -10.03 3.78
N GLN A 4 -1.07 -10.32 5.03
CA GLN A 4 -0.88 -11.67 5.53
C GLN A 4 -2.21 -12.42 5.64
N LYS A 5 -3.28 -11.75 6.09
CA LYS A 5 -4.61 -12.36 6.21
C LYS A 5 -5.14 -12.77 4.84
N LEU A 6 -5.09 -11.84 3.88
CA LEU A 6 -5.48 -12.08 2.50
C LEU A 6 -4.70 -13.25 1.87
N PHE A 7 -3.38 -13.26 2.04
CA PHE A 7 -2.54 -14.33 1.52
C PHE A 7 -2.91 -15.71 2.07
N LEU A 8 -3.10 -15.81 3.39
CA LEU A 8 -3.47 -17.06 4.04
C LEU A 8 -4.87 -17.52 3.61
N ALA A 9 -5.85 -16.62 3.60
CA ALA A 9 -7.22 -16.93 3.21
C ALA A 9 -7.31 -17.45 1.76
N ARG A 10 -6.57 -16.82 0.84
CA ARG A 10 -6.47 -17.26 -0.55
C ARG A 10 -5.84 -18.65 -0.67
N LYS A 11 -4.72 -18.88 0.02
CA LYS A 11 -4.01 -20.17 0.00
C LYS A 11 -4.84 -21.30 0.57
N ALA A 12 -5.55 -21.07 1.67
CA ALA A 12 -6.47 -22.04 2.26
C ALA A 12 -7.57 -22.48 1.27
N ARG A 13 -8.01 -21.57 0.40
CA ARG A 13 -9.04 -21.80 -0.63
C ARG A 13 -8.50 -22.30 -1.96
N LYS A 14 -7.18 -22.51 -2.06
CA LYS A 14 -6.49 -22.93 -3.30
C LYS A 14 -6.74 -22.00 -4.50
N ILE A 15 -7.05 -20.73 -4.24
CA ILE A 15 -7.25 -19.70 -5.27
C ILE A 15 -5.87 -19.09 -5.62
N THR A 16 -5.57 -18.94 -6.89
CA THR A 16 -4.29 -18.37 -7.35
C THR A 16 -4.35 -16.85 -7.45
N GLN A 17 -3.19 -16.20 -7.58
CA GLN A 17 -3.15 -14.76 -7.87
C GLN A 17 -3.77 -14.44 -9.25
N ALA A 18 -3.69 -15.37 -10.21
CA ALA A 18 -4.28 -15.20 -11.52
C ALA A 18 -5.81 -15.26 -11.46
N ASP A 19 -6.38 -16.17 -10.66
CA ASP A 19 -7.85 -16.29 -10.52
C ASP A 19 -8.47 -15.00 -9.97
N ILE A 20 -7.85 -14.41 -8.93
CA ILE A 20 -8.31 -13.14 -8.36
C ILE A 20 -8.12 -12.00 -9.37
N ALA A 21 -7.00 -11.98 -10.08
CA ALA A 21 -6.75 -10.97 -11.10
C ALA A 21 -7.79 -11.02 -12.24
N VAL A 22 -8.15 -12.21 -12.70
CA VAL A 22 -9.22 -12.44 -13.69
C VAL A 22 -10.55 -11.92 -13.14
N TYR A 23 -10.89 -12.25 -11.90
CA TYR A 23 -12.14 -11.80 -11.26
C TYR A 23 -12.22 -10.27 -11.14
N LEU A 24 -11.11 -9.64 -10.75
CA LEU A 24 -11.00 -8.19 -10.61
C LEU A 24 -10.76 -7.46 -11.94
N LYS A 25 -10.62 -8.19 -13.06
CA LYS A 25 -10.31 -7.63 -14.39
C LYS A 25 -9.02 -6.80 -14.41
N ILE A 26 -8.00 -7.25 -13.70
CA ILE A 26 -6.66 -6.66 -13.65
C ILE A 26 -5.62 -7.70 -14.07
N SER A 27 -4.39 -7.27 -14.33
CA SER A 27 -3.30 -8.22 -14.57
C SER A 27 -2.86 -8.92 -13.28
N GLN A 28 -2.35 -10.15 -13.40
CA GLN A 28 -1.77 -10.89 -12.27
C GLN A 28 -0.68 -10.07 -11.56
N THR A 29 0.15 -9.33 -12.31
CA THR A 29 1.19 -8.45 -11.76
C THR A 29 0.60 -7.30 -10.93
N GLN A 30 -0.51 -6.70 -11.38
CA GLN A 30 -1.21 -5.65 -10.62
C GLN A 30 -1.81 -6.20 -9.32
N TYR A 31 -2.38 -7.40 -9.36
CA TYR A 31 -2.86 -8.07 -8.15
C TYR A 31 -1.71 -8.47 -7.21
N HIS A 32 -0.59 -8.95 -7.75
CA HIS A 32 0.59 -9.26 -6.95
C HIS A 32 1.08 -8.03 -6.17
N LYS A 33 1.19 -6.86 -6.83
CA LYS A 33 1.59 -5.60 -6.17
C LYS A 33 0.63 -5.20 -5.04
N ARG A 34 -0.66 -5.46 -5.21
CA ARG A 34 -1.68 -5.29 -4.17
C ARG A 34 -1.46 -6.25 -3.00
N GLU A 35 -1.41 -7.56 -3.25
CA GLU A 35 -1.25 -8.58 -2.20
C GLU A 35 0.05 -8.41 -1.40
N VAL A 36 1.12 -7.92 -2.03
CA VAL A 36 2.41 -7.59 -1.36
C VAL A 36 2.51 -6.14 -0.89
N GLY A 37 1.37 -5.44 -0.76
CA GLY A 37 1.26 -4.11 -0.14
C GLY A 37 2.04 -2.99 -0.82
N LYS A 38 2.44 -3.16 -2.09
CA LYS A 38 3.07 -2.10 -2.91
C LYS A 38 2.04 -1.11 -3.45
N ILE A 39 0.80 -1.55 -3.63
CA ILE A 39 -0.34 -0.75 -4.08
C ILE A 39 -1.49 -1.01 -3.11
N GLU A 40 -2.25 0.03 -2.78
CA GLU A 40 -3.46 -0.08 -1.98
C GLU A 40 -4.52 -0.96 -2.67
N ILE A 41 -5.25 -1.74 -1.88
CA ILE A 41 -6.46 -2.44 -2.35
C ILE A 41 -7.63 -1.53 -2.01
N SER A 42 -8.37 -1.08 -3.03
CA SER A 42 -9.56 -0.27 -2.82
C SER A 42 -10.66 -1.06 -2.11
N VAL A 43 -11.60 -0.36 -1.46
CA VAL A 43 -12.72 -0.99 -0.76
C VAL A 43 -13.55 -1.89 -1.70
N ALA A 44 -13.77 -1.46 -2.94
CA ALA A 44 -14.49 -2.26 -3.94
C ALA A 44 -13.75 -3.55 -4.29
N GLU A 45 -12.42 -3.49 -4.46
CA GLU A 45 -11.59 -4.68 -4.69
C GLU A 45 -11.61 -5.61 -3.47
N TRP A 46 -11.52 -5.07 -2.25
CA TRP A 46 -11.64 -5.86 -1.02
C TRP A 46 -12.95 -6.64 -0.94
N LEU A 47 -14.07 -5.99 -1.25
CA LEU A 47 -15.39 -6.63 -1.31
C LEU A 47 -15.47 -7.67 -2.44
N GLY A 48 -14.84 -7.43 -3.59
CA GLY A 48 -14.76 -8.40 -4.67
C GLY A 48 -13.97 -9.65 -4.26
N ILE A 49 -12.82 -9.44 -3.61
CA ILE A 49 -11.97 -10.53 -3.12
C ILE A 49 -12.69 -11.33 -2.03
N SER A 50 -13.35 -10.66 -1.07
CA SER A 50 -14.08 -11.37 0.00
C SER A 50 -15.21 -12.24 -0.56
N LYS A 51 -15.94 -11.75 -1.56
CA LYS A 51 -16.96 -12.51 -2.29
C LYS A 51 -16.36 -13.71 -3.03
N LEU A 52 -15.27 -13.52 -3.77
CA LEU A 52 -14.60 -14.61 -4.50
C LEU A 52 -14.06 -15.69 -3.55
N LEU A 53 -13.53 -15.28 -2.39
CA LEU A 53 -13.04 -16.19 -1.38
C LEU A 53 -14.19 -16.79 -0.53
N GLY A 54 -15.40 -16.22 -0.54
CA GLY A 54 -16.48 -16.67 0.35
C GLY A 54 -16.14 -16.46 1.82
N VAL A 55 -15.61 -15.29 2.16
CA VAL A 55 -15.25 -14.85 3.53
C VAL A 55 -15.89 -13.52 3.85
N SER A 56 -15.98 -13.21 5.14
CA SER A 56 -16.24 -11.85 5.60
C SER A 56 -15.08 -10.92 5.22
N LEU A 57 -15.36 -9.61 5.15
CA LEU A 57 -14.32 -8.62 4.86
C LEU A 57 -13.28 -8.58 6.00
N GLU A 58 -13.75 -8.71 7.23
CA GLU A 58 -12.98 -8.65 8.47
C GLU A 58 -11.90 -9.75 8.56
N GLU A 59 -12.18 -10.92 7.97
CA GLU A 59 -11.25 -12.05 7.89
C GLU A 59 -10.01 -11.77 7.04
N ILE A 60 -10.13 -10.90 6.03
CA ILE A 60 -9.04 -10.65 5.06
C ILE A 60 -8.51 -9.22 5.11
N TYR A 61 -9.28 -8.28 5.65
CA TYR A 61 -8.94 -6.87 5.67
C TYR A 61 -7.75 -6.59 6.60
N GLU A 62 -6.81 -5.83 6.05
CA GLU A 62 -5.67 -5.26 6.73
C GLU A 62 -5.54 -3.80 6.27
N PRO A 63 -5.39 -2.83 7.19
CA PRO A 63 -5.28 -1.42 6.84
C PRO A 63 -4.03 -1.19 5.98
N TYR A 64 -4.15 -0.34 4.96
CA TYR A 64 -3.02 0.03 4.12
C TYR A 64 -2.08 0.94 4.91
N THR A 65 -0.96 0.40 5.38
CA THR A 65 0.12 1.19 5.94
C THR A 65 1.14 1.45 4.84
N ILE A 66 1.27 2.70 4.44
CA ILE A 66 2.25 3.14 3.45
C ILE A 66 3.65 2.77 3.95
N SER A 67 4.23 1.71 3.38
CA SER A 67 5.65 1.36 3.61
C SER A 67 6.59 2.23 2.76
N SER A 68 6.10 3.23 2.03
CA SER A 68 6.96 4.20 1.36
C SER A 68 7.49 5.18 2.40
N SER A 69 8.57 4.77 3.05
CA SER A 69 9.56 5.67 3.60
C SER A 69 10.12 6.55 2.49
N LYS A 70 9.37 7.57 2.10
CA LYS A 70 9.90 8.91 2.25
C LYS A 70 9.83 9.14 3.75
N ASN A 71 10.95 8.85 4.42
CA ASN A 71 11.04 8.92 5.87
C ASN A 71 10.65 10.36 6.25
N TYR A 72 9.47 10.54 6.83
CA TYR A 72 8.93 11.89 7.09
C TYR A 72 9.89 12.71 7.94
N ALA A 73 10.64 12.04 8.82
CA ALA A 73 11.74 12.62 9.57
C ALA A 73 12.85 13.20 8.68
N ASP A 74 13.30 12.46 7.66
CA ASP A 74 14.38 12.90 6.76
C ASP A 74 13.93 14.09 5.91
N LEU A 75 12.67 14.09 5.45
CA LEU A 75 12.09 15.25 4.75
C LEU A 75 11.94 16.46 5.66
N GLN A 76 11.57 16.25 6.93
CA GLN A 76 11.51 17.34 7.90
C GLN A 76 12.89 17.93 8.17
N GLN A 77 13.93 17.10 8.23
CA GLN A 77 15.32 17.56 8.37
C GLN A 77 15.76 18.40 7.15
N GLU A 78 15.46 17.95 5.93
CA GLU A 78 15.81 18.68 4.71
C GLU A 78 15.07 20.03 4.62
N ILE A 79 13.78 20.07 4.98
CA ILE A 79 12.99 21.31 5.03
C ILE A 79 13.61 22.32 6.01
N GLU A 80 14.03 21.88 7.20
CA GLU A 80 14.59 22.78 8.20
C GLU A 80 15.99 23.28 7.80
N ALA A 81 16.82 22.43 7.19
CA ALA A 81 18.10 22.84 6.63
C ALA A 81 17.94 23.94 5.55
N LEU A 82 17.00 23.75 4.63
CA LEU A 82 16.69 24.73 3.57
C LEU A 82 16.18 26.05 4.15
N LYS A 83 15.30 26.01 5.16
CA LYS A 83 14.82 27.21 5.87
C LYS A 83 15.99 27.97 6.50
N GLN A 84 16.94 27.27 7.11
CA GLN A 84 18.11 27.91 7.71
C GLN A 84 19.01 28.58 6.66
N GLN A 85 19.24 27.93 5.53
CA GLN A 85 20.00 28.52 4.42
C GLN A 85 19.33 29.81 3.91
N LEU A 86 18.01 29.79 3.73
CA LEU A 86 17.26 30.99 3.33
C LEU A 86 17.35 32.12 4.36
N ARG A 87 17.34 31.80 5.66
CA ARG A 87 17.54 32.79 6.73
C ARG A 87 18.92 33.45 6.64
N ASN A 88 19.97 32.66 6.38
CA ASN A 88 21.33 33.16 6.26
C ASN A 88 21.51 34.03 5.00
N LEU A 89 21.02 33.57 3.84
CA LEU A 89 21.06 34.35 2.60
C LEU A 89 20.31 35.68 2.70
N LYS A 90 19.24 35.76 3.51
CA LYS A 90 18.52 37.01 3.77
C LYS A 90 19.30 37.96 4.68
N LYS A 91 20.11 37.44 5.59
CA LYS A 91 20.97 38.25 6.47
C LYS A 91 22.18 38.83 5.71
N ASP A 92 22.75 38.06 4.79
CA ASP A 92 23.91 38.51 3.99
C ASP A 92 23.53 39.56 2.92
N ARG A 93 22.23 39.75 2.67
CA ARG A 93 21.69 40.73 1.72
C ARG A 93 21.11 42.00 2.39
N ALA A 94 21.16 42.09 3.72
CA ALA A 94 20.70 43.23 4.52
C ALA A 94 21.89 44.06 5.01
#